data_AF-A0A850BH71-F1
#
_entry.id   AF-A0A850BH71-F1
#
_cell.length_a   1.000
_cell.length_b   1.000
_cell.length_c   1.000
_cell.angle_alpha   90.00
_cell.angle_beta   90.00
_cell.angle_gamma   90.00
#
_symmetry.space_group_name_H-M   'P 1'
#
loop_
_entity.id
_entity.type
_entity.pdbx_description
1 polymer ?
#
loop_
_entity_poly.entity_id
_entity_poly.type
_entity_poly.pdbx_seq_one_letter_code
_entity_poly.pdbx_strand_id
1 'polypeptide(L)' 'MDKRAAAQARYEELKVEYQRLRSAPNKTPELKAAMEKTERAMKKAKQEMDFSGENHSQRAKGQ' A
#
# COMPACT_ATOMS: atom_id res chain seq x y z
N MET A 1 -2.63 -12.19 17.36
CA MET A 1 -1.82 -11.26 16.54
C MET A 1 -2.69 -10.08 16.18
N ASP A 2 -2.36 -8.89 16.70
CA ASP A 2 -3.03 -7.63 16.37
C ASP A 2 -3.01 -7.36 14.86
N LYS A 3 -4.18 -7.11 14.28
CA LYS A 3 -4.33 -6.82 12.84
C LYS A 3 -3.51 -5.61 12.41
N ARG A 4 -3.34 -4.62 13.31
CA ARG A 4 -2.48 -3.45 13.10
C ARG A 4 -1.00 -3.81 13.03
N ALA A 5 -0.52 -4.66 13.93
CA ALA A 5 0.88 -5.11 13.93
C ALA A 5 1.22 -5.91 12.66
N ALA A 6 0.30 -6.77 12.20
CA ALA A 6 0.46 -7.49 10.95
C ALA A 6 0.46 -6.56 9.72
N ALA A 7 -0.40 -5.52 9.71
CA ALA A 7 -0.43 -4.52 8.64
C ALA A 7 0.82 -3.63 8.64
N GLN A 8 1.37 -3.31 9.81
CA GLN A 8 2.61 -2.56 9.97
C GLN A 8 3.81 -3.33 9.45
N ALA A 9 3.97 -4.59 9.83
CA ALA A 9 5.03 -5.46 9.31
C ALA A 9 4.99 -5.52 7.78
N ARG A 10 3.79 -5.73 7.20
CA ARG A 10 3.61 -5.74 5.74
C ARG A 10 3.96 -4.41 5.09
N TYR A 11 3.60 -3.28 5.71
CA TYR A 11 3.93 -1.96 5.18
C TYR A 11 5.45 -1.73 5.17
N GLU A 12 6.16 -2.15 6.23
CA GLU A 12 7.61 -2.02 6.31
C GLU A 12 8.32 -2.88 5.26
N GLU A 13 7.89 -4.13 5.06
CA GLU A 13 8.42 -5.00 4.00
C GLU A 13 8.23 -4.37 2.61
N LEU A 14 7.02 -3.91 2.30
CA LEU A 14 6.70 -3.27 1.02
C LEU A 14 7.46 -1.96 0.82
N LYS A 15 7.73 -1.21 1.89
CA LYS A 15 8.53 0.02 1.84
C LYS A 15 9.99 -0.27 1.46
N VAL A 16 10.56 -1.35 1.99
CA VAL A 16 11.92 -1.78 1.64
C VAL A 16 11.97 -2.21 0.16
N GLU A 17 11.00 -2.99 -0.29
CA GLU A 17 10.89 -3.41 -1.69
C GLU A 17 10.74 -2.22 -2.64
N TYR A 18 9.88 -1.26 -2.31
CA TYR A 18 9.70 -0.04 -3.09
C TYR A 18 10.99 0.78 -3.18
N GLN A 19 11.74 0.91 -2.08
CA GLN A 19 13.03 1.60 -2.11
C GLN A 19 14.08 0.88 -2.96
N ARG A 20 14.13 -0.46 -2.91
CA ARG A 20 15.01 -1.25 -3.79
C ARG A 20 14.67 -1.01 -5.26
N LEU A 21 13.39 -1.09 -5.62
CA LEU A 21 12.92 -0.81 -6.98
C LEU A 21 13.20 0.64 -7.39
N ARG A 22 13.01 1.60 -6.48
CA ARG A 22 13.26 3.02 -6.74
C ARG A 22 14.75 3.33 -6.92
N SER A 23 15.62 2.61 -6.22
CA SER A 23 17.08 2.76 -6.30
C SER A 23 17.69 2.09 -7.53
N ALA A 24 16.93 1.31 -8.29
CA ALA A 24 17.44 0.68 -9.50
C ALA A 24 17.77 1.76 -10.56
N PRO A 25 18.96 1.70 -11.19
CA PRO A 25 19.44 2.74 -12.09
C PRO A 25 18.66 2.79 -13.42
N ASN A 26 18.06 1.68 -13.85
CA ASN A 26 17.36 1.60 -15.13
C ASN A 26 15.87 1.31 -14.94
N LYS A 27 15.02 2.32 -15.11
CA LYS A 27 13.57 2.23 -14.91
C LYS A 27 12.88 1.70 -16.17
N THR A 28 12.98 0.39 -16.39
CA THR A 28 12.20 -0.30 -17.42
C THR A 28 10.70 -0.16 -17.13
N PRO A 29 9.82 -0.27 -18.15
CA PRO A 29 8.37 -0.25 -17.94
C PRO A 29 7.90 -1.33 -16.94
N GLU A 30 8.54 -2.49 -16.92
CA GLU A 30 8.28 -3.54 -15.93
C GLU A 30 8.62 -3.09 -14.51
N LEU A 31 9.76 -2.43 -14.33
CA LEU A 31 10.16 -1.91 -13.03
C LEU A 31 9.23 -0.79 -12.56
N LYS A 32 8.72 0.05 -13.48
CA LYS A 32 7.68 1.04 -13.18
C LYS A 32 6.38 0.39 -12.75
N ALA A 33 5.92 -0.64 -13.46
CA ALA A 33 4.74 -1.40 -13.08
C ALA A 33 4.90 -2.09 -11.72
N ALA A 34 6.08 -2.64 -11.43
CA ALA A 34 6.42 -3.20 -10.13
C ALA A 34 6.39 -2.13 -9.03
N MET A 35 7.01 -0.96 -9.24
CA MET A 35 6.95 0.16 -8.29
C MET A 35 5.51 0.60 -8.02
N GLU A 36 4.68 0.78 -9.05
CA GLU A 36 3.27 1.16 -8.88
C GLU A 36 2.46 0.10 -8.12
N LYS A 37 2.71 -1.19 -8.41
CA LYS A 37 2.06 -2.30 -7.69
C LYS A 37 2.45 -2.29 -6.21
N THR A 38 3.74 -2.13 -5.92
CA THR A 38 4.25 -2.06 -4.54
C THR A 38 3.73 -0.82 -3.81
N GLU A 39 3.64 0.33 -4.48
CA GLU A 39 3.07 1.56 -3.92
C GLU A 39 1.57 1.41 -3.58
N ARG A 40 0.78 0.81 -4.47
CA ARG A 40 -0.63 0.50 -4.21
C ARG A 40 -0.79 -0.45 -3.02
N ALA A 41 0.06 -1.47 -2.92
CA ALA A 41 0.07 -2.40 -1.79
C ALA A 41 0.42 -1.68 -0.47
N MET A 42 1.43 -0.79 -0.48
CA MET A 42 1.76 0.05 0.67
C MET A 42 0.59 0.93 1.09
N LYS A 43 -0.10 1.58 0.14
CA LYS A 43 -1.25 2.44 0.43
C LYS A 43 -2.41 1.66 1.03
N LYS A 44 -2.62 0.41 0.59
CA LYS A 44 -3.62 -0.50 1.17
C LYS A 44 -3.24 -0.92 2.59
N ALA A 45 -2.01 -1.36 2.81
CA ALA A 45 -1.52 -1.71 4.15
C ALA A 45 -1.58 -0.50 5.10
N LYS A 46 -1.26 0.70 4.62
CA LYS A 46 -1.42 1.95 5.37
C LYS A 46 -2.86 2.24 5.71
N GLN A 47 -3.78 2.08 4.75
CA GLN A 47 -5.20 2.17 5.02
C GLN A 47 -5.63 1.12 6.05
N GLU A 48 -5.19 -0.13 5.98
CA GLU A 48 -5.53 -1.19 6.95
C GLU A 48 -4.99 -0.91 8.35
N MET A 49 -3.81 -0.27 8.48
CA MET A 49 -3.28 0.22 9.76
C MET A 49 -4.15 1.34 10.35
N ASP A 50 -4.53 2.29 9.49
CA ASP A 50 -5.31 3.49 9.84
C ASP A 50 -6.80 3.19 9.98
N PHE A 51 -7.28 2.07 9.44
CA PHE A 51 -8.69 1.69 9.42
C PHE A 51 -9.20 1.47 10.84
N SER A 52 -9.85 2.49 11.39
CA SER A 52 -10.56 2.43 12.67
C SER A 52 -12.00 1.90 12.52
N GLY A 53 -12.40 1.44 11.33
CA GLY A 53 -13.74 0.89 11.06
C GLY A 53 -14.72 1.85 10.39
N GLU A 54 -14.39 3.12 10.21
CA GLU A 54 -15.23 4.07 9.47
C GLU A 54 -14.96 3.98 7.97
N ASN A 55 -15.50 2.94 7.34
CA ASN A 55 -15.89 3.06 5.94
C ASN A 55 -17.08 4.02 5.88
N HIS A 56 -16.84 5.33 5.86
CA HIS A 56 -17.78 6.27 5.26
C HIS A 56 -17.83 5.97 3.76
N SER A 57 -18.41 4.82 3.41
CA SER A 57 -18.92 4.54 2.08
C SER A 57 -20.09 5.51 1.91
N GLN A 58 -19.79 6.78 1.63
CA GLN A 58 -20.70 7.69 0.95
C GLN A 58 -20.84 7.19 -0.49
N ARG A 59 -21.36 5.97 -0.65
CA ARG A 59 -22.32 5.74 -1.71
C ARG A 59 -23.51 6.59 -1.30
N ALA A 60 -23.55 7.82 -1.80
CA ALA A 60 -24.79 8.57 -1.88
C ALA A 60 -25.79 7.68 -2.61
N LYS A 61 -26.61 6.96 -1.83
CA LYS A 61 -27.91 6.50 -2.29
C LYS A 61 -28.82 7.71 -2.21
N GLY A 62 -29.43 8.06 -3.33
CA GLY A 62 -30.44 9.11 -3.44
C GLY A 62 -29.91 10.27 -4.27
N GLN A 63 -30.57 10.69 -5.35
CA GLN A 63 -31.86 10.35 -5.93
C GLN A 63 -31.83 10.80 -7.39
#